data_AF-A0A3D4QP63-F1
#
_entry.id   AF-A0A3D4QP63-F1
#
_cell.length_a   1.000
_cell.length_b   1.000
_cell.length_c   1.000
_cell.angle_alpha   90.00
_cell.angle_beta   90.00
_cell.angle_gamma   90.00
#
_symmetry.space_group_name_H-M   'P 1'
#
loop_
_entity.id
_entity.type
_entity.pdbx_description
1 polymer ?
#
loop_
_entity_poly.entity_id
_entity_poly.type
_entity_poly.pdbx_seq_one_letter_code
_entity_poly.pdbx_strand_id
1 'polypeptide(L)'
;VSTGFAVVCTPMRILNFYLYKCFLSPMFDSYANDSDNSRGVAYPAINDDKFSKALIPLPPLAEQNRIIVRLEKLLLLCEELEK
;
A
#
# COMPACT_ATOMS: atom_id res chain seq x y z
N VAL A 1 -12.66 -20.82 -1.20
CA VAL A 1 -11.39 -20.92 -1.94
C VAL A 1 -10.48 -19.86 -1.33
N SER A 2 -9.36 -20.25 -0.70
CA SER A 2 -8.42 -19.25 -0.17
C SER A 2 -7.68 -18.63 -1.34
N THR A 3 -8.07 -17.43 -1.75
CA THR A 3 -7.32 -16.63 -2.71
C THR A 3 -6.35 -15.80 -1.89
N GLY A 4 -5.09 -16.22 -1.77
CA GLY A 4 -4.05 -15.51 -0.99
C GLY A 4 -3.69 -14.11 -1.50
N PHE A 5 -4.48 -13.56 -2.42
CA PHE A 5 -4.30 -12.26 -3.06
C PHE A 5 -5.64 -11.55 -3.17
N ALA A 6 -5.63 -10.26 -2.83
CA ALA A 6 -6.72 -9.34 -3.13
C ALA A 6 -6.44 -8.59 -4.43
N VAL A 7 -7.41 -8.54 -5.34
CA VAL A 7 -7.33 -7.75 -6.58
C VAL A 7 -7.98 -6.41 -6.33
N VAL A 8 -7.19 -5.33 -6.46
CA VAL A 8 -7.67 -3.95 -6.26
C VAL A 8 -7.79 -3.24 -7.60
N CYS A 9 -9.02 -2.90 -7.97
CA CYS A 9 -9.32 -2.07 -9.13
C CYS A 9 -9.63 -0.64 -8.67
N THR A 10 -9.15 0.36 -9.40
CA THR A 10 -9.32 1.79 -9.08
C THR A 10 -10.36 2.42 -10.04
N PRO A 11 -11.68 2.37 -9.73
CA PRO A 11 -12.70 3.00 -10.59
C PRO A 11 -12.72 4.53 -10.48
N MET A 12 -11.89 5.11 -9.58
CA MET A 12 -11.82 6.54 -9.30
C MET A 12 -10.46 7.12 -9.75
N ARG A 13 -10.31 8.45 -9.62
CA ARG A 13 -9.08 9.21 -9.93
C ARG A 13 -7.92 8.89 -8.94
N ILE A 14 -7.47 7.64 -8.94
CA ILE A 14 -6.37 7.13 -8.13
C ILE A 14 -5.34 6.51 -9.07
N LEU A 15 -4.08 6.92 -8.95
CA LEU A 15 -2.99 6.30 -9.70
C LEU A 15 -2.64 4.95 -9.06
N ASN A 16 -2.59 3.89 -9.87
CA ASN A 16 -2.25 2.54 -9.41
C ASN A 16 -0.88 2.51 -8.70
N PHE A 17 0.10 3.23 -9.23
CA PHE A 17 1.43 3.28 -8.64
C PHE A 17 1.44 4.02 -7.29
N TYR A 18 0.64 5.08 -7.14
CA TYR A 18 0.47 5.76 -5.84
C TYR A 18 -0.12 4.79 -4.82
N LEU A 19 -1.22 4.11 -5.19
CA LEU A 19 -1.89 3.15 -4.32
C LEU A 19 -0.97 1.98 -3.92
N TYR A 20 -0.19 1.46 -4.87
CA TYR A 20 0.83 0.46 -4.59
C TYR A 20 1.85 0.94 -3.56
N LYS A 21 2.38 2.16 -3.70
CA LYS A 21 3.31 2.73 -2.72
C LYS A 21 2.65 3.00 -1.36
N CYS A 22 1.36 3.30 -1.32
CA CYS A 22 0.60 3.39 -0.07
C CYS A 22 0.53 2.04 0.65
N PHE A 23 0.24 0.95 -0.07
CA PHE A 23 0.19 -0.39 0.54
C PHE A 23 1.55 -0.90 1.02
N LEU A 24 2.64 -0.45 0.41
CA LEU A 24 4.00 -0.74 0.87
C LEU A 24 4.48 0.19 2.01
N SER A 25 3.70 1.21 2.36
CA SER A 25 4.14 2.18 3.37
C SER A 25 4.07 1.57 4.78
N PRO A 26 4.94 2.01 5.71
CA PRO A 26 4.88 1.56 7.11
C PRO A 26 3.52 1.79 7.78
N MET A 27 2.76 2.80 7.33
CA MET A 27 1.41 3.06 7.80
C MET A 27 0.48 1.88 7.51
N PHE A 28 0.48 1.40 6.26
CA PHE A 28 -0.38 0.30 5.87
C PHE A 28 0.11 -1.04 6.43
N ASP A 29 1.43 -1.24 6.46
CA ASP A 29 2.04 -2.41 7.09
C ASP A 29 1.66 -2.53 8.57
N SER A 30 1.74 -1.43 9.32
CA SER A 30 1.30 -1.39 10.72
C SER A 30 -0.19 -1.68 10.87
N TYR A 31 -1.03 -1.15 9.98
CA TYR A 31 -2.47 -1.42 10.00
C TYR A 31 -2.77 -2.90 9.72
N ALA A 32 -2.11 -3.49 8.72
CA ALA A 32 -2.35 -4.86 8.30
C ALA A 32 -1.87 -5.89 9.32
N ASN A 33 -0.79 -5.58 10.04
CA ASN A 33 -0.21 -6.44 11.07
C ASN A 33 -0.76 -6.17 12.49
N ASP A 34 -1.67 -5.21 12.65
CA ASP A 34 -2.35 -4.98 13.92
C ASP A 34 -3.10 -6.26 14.36
N SER A 35 -3.02 -6.61 15.64
CA SER A 35 -3.72 -7.76 16.25
C SER A 35 -5.24 -7.76 16.01
N ASP A 36 -5.86 -6.60 15.82
CA ASP A 36 -7.30 -6.49 15.52
C ASP A 36 -7.65 -6.75 14.06
N ASN A 37 -6.65 -6.68 13.16
CA ASN A 37 -6.80 -6.80 11.71
C ASN A 37 -6.18 -8.07 11.15
N SER A 38 -5.14 -8.59 11.81
CA SER A 38 -4.47 -9.84 11.48
C SER A 38 -4.95 -10.96 12.39
N ARG A 39 -5.46 -12.05 11.82
CA ARG A 39 -5.92 -13.23 12.58
C ARG A 39 -5.19 -14.49 12.10
N GLY A 40 -4.91 -15.38 13.03
CA GLY A 40 -4.26 -16.66 12.77
C GLY A 40 -3.03 -16.86 13.66
N VAL A 41 -2.87 -18.07 14.22
CA VAL A 41 -1.81 -18.37 15.20
C VAL A 41 -0.48 -18.69 14.51
N ALA A 42 -0.52 -19.33 13.33
CA ALA A 42 0.67 -19.77 12.59
C ALA A 42 1.05 -18.85 11.42
N TYR A 43 0.06 -18.24 10.76
CA TYR A 43 0.24 -17.30 9.65
C TYR A 43 -0.82 -16.19 9.79
N PRO A 44 -0.51 -15.12 10.53
CA PRO A 44 -1.42 -14.00 10.68
C PRO A 44 -1.64 -13.36 9.31
N ALA A 45 -2.91 -13.23 8.90
CA ALA A 45 -3.27 -12.58 7.65
C ALA A 45 -4.44 -11.63 7.86
N ILE A 46 -4.40 -10.50 7.15
CA ILE A 46 -5.56 -9.61 7.02
C ILE A 46 -6.59 -10.27 6.10
N ASN A 47 -7.87 -10.21 6.48
CA ASN A 47 -8.97 -10.69 5.64
C ASN A 47 -9.53 -9.58 4.74
N ASP A 48 -10.33 -9.97 3.75
CA ASP A 48 -10.88 -9.04 2.75
C ASP A 48 -11.73 -7.91 3.36
N ASP A 49 -12.50 -8.19 4.42
CA ASP A 49 -13.35 -7.19 5.09
C ASP A 49 -12.51 -6.10 5.77
N LYS A 50 -11.46 -6.50 6.49
CA LYS A 50 -10.53 -5.57 7.12
C LYS A 50 -9.71 -4.81 6.09
N PHE A 51 -9.20 -5.51 5.08
CA PHE A 51 -8.47 -4.90 3.97
C PHE A 51 -9.29 -3.81 3.27
N SER A 52 -10.57 -4.08 2.99
CA SER A 52 -11.47 -3.13 2.31
C SER A 52 -11.83 -1.91 3.16
N LYS A 53 -11.62 -1.96 4.47
CA LYS A 53 -11.89 -0.87 5.44
C LYS A 53 -10.64 -0.06 5.78
N ALA A 54 -9.47 -0.43 5.25
CA ALA A 54 -8.25 0.30 5.48
C ALA A 54 -8.37 1.75 4.97
N LEU A 55 -8.04 2.71 5.84
CA LEU A 55 -7.98 4.11 5.44
C LEU A 55 -6.68 4.37 4.70
N ILE A 56 -6.79 4.95 3.51
CA ILE A 56 -5.64 5.37 2.71
C ILE A 56 -5.70 6.89 2.48
N PRO A 57 -4.56 7.59 2.52
CA PRO A 57 -4.52 9.00 2.11
C PRO A 57 -4.85 9.09 0.62
N LEU A 58 -5.79 9.94 0.24
CA LEU A 58 -6.16 10.15 -1.17
C LEU A 58 -6.10 11.63 -1.54
N PRO A 59 -4.90 12.15 -1.88
CA PRO A 59 -4.76 13.53 -2.32
C PRO A 59 -5.21 13.69 -3.78
N PRO A 60 -5.35 14.93 -4.30
CA PRO A 60 -5.67 15.18 -5.71
C PRO A 60 -4.63 14.57 -6.67
N LEU A 61 -5.04 14.26 -7.92
CA LEU A 61 -4.14 13.63 -8.91
C LEU A 61 -2.81 14.34 -9.14
N ALA A 62 -2.80 15.67 -9.10
CA ALA A 62 -1.56 16.45 -9.25
C ALA A 62 -0.58 16.14 -8.13
N GLU A 63 -1.09 16.00 -6.91
CA GLU A 63 -0.30 15.70 -5.72
C GLU A 63 0.13 14.23 -5.67
N GLN A 64 -0.73 13.30 -6.11
CA GLN A 64 -0.34 11.89 -6.28
C GLN A 64 0.86 11.78 -7.22
N ASN A 65 0.84 12.46 -8.38
CA ASN A 65 1.96 12.49 -9.31
C ASN A 65 3.22 13.12 -8.70
N ARG A 66 3.07 14.25 -7.98
CA ARG A 66 4.20 14.92 -7.32
C ARG A 66 4.91 13.99 -6.32
N ILE A 67 4.14 13.23 -5.54
CA ILE A 67 4.65 12.24 -4.59
C ILE A 67 5.42 11.14 -5.33
N ILE A 68 4.83 10.57 -6.38
CA ILE A 68 5.46 9.51 -7.18
C ILE A 68 6.81 9.96 -7.74
N VAL A 69 6.85 11.13 -8.39
CA VAL A 69 8.09 11.68 -8.97
C VAL A 69 9.16 11.89 -7.90
N ARG A 70 8.78 12.27 -6.69
CA ARG A 70 9.73 12.44 -5.59
C ARG A 70 10.25 11.08 -5.10
N LEU A 71 9.38 10.09 -4.97
CA LEU A 71 9.76 8.72 -4.57
C LEU A 71 10.72 8.09 -5.57
N GLU A 72 10.43 8.17 -6.87
CA GLU A 72 11.31 7.64 -7.93
C GLU A 72 12.72 8.22 -7.85
N LYS A 73 12.84 9.55 -7.72
CA LYS A 73 14.14 10.22 -7.57
C LYS A 73 14.92 9.75 -6.34
N LEU A 74 14.23 9.53 -5.22
CA LEU A 74 14.88 9.10 -3.98
C LEU A 74 15.32 7.64 -4.05
N LEU A 75 14.48 6.75 -4.60
CA LEU A 75 14.81 5.34 -4.75
C LEU A 75 15.99 5.14 -5.71
N LEU A 76 16.02 5.86 -6.84
CA LEU A 76 17.15 5.84 -7.75
C LEU A 76 18.44 6.32 -7.09
N LEU A 77 18.37 7.35 -6.25
CA LEU A 77 19.53 7.82 -5.49
C LEU A 77 20.02 6.76 -4.51
N CYS A 78 19.12 6.05 -3.81
CA CYS A 78 19.52 4.94 -2.94
C CYS A 78 20.23 3.82 -3.72
N GLU A 79 19.68 3.41 -4.87
CA GLU A 79 20.30 2.41 -5.74
C GLU A 79 21.68 2.83 -6.26
N GLU A 80 21.91 4.13 -6.46
CA GLU A 80 23.22 4.66 -6.85
C GLU A 80 24.23 4.62 -5.70
N LEU A 81 23.79 4.89 -4.47
CA LEU A 81 24.64 4.89 -3.27
C LEU A 81 24.97 3.48 -2.75
N GLU A 82 24.16 2.48 -3.09
CA GLU A 82 24.38 1.07 -2.73
C GLU A 82 25.40 0.38 -3.65
N LYS A 83 25.81 1.01 -4.75
CA LYS A 83 26.87 0.54 -5.66
C LYS A 83 28.25 0.84 -5.11
#